data_AF-A0A7C6ZPV6-F1
#
_entry.id   AF-A0A7C6ZPV6-F1
#
_cell.length_a   1.000
_cell.length_b   1.000
_cell.length_c   1.000
_cell.angle_alpha   90.00
_cell.angle_beta   90.00
_cell.angle_gamma   90.00
#
_symmetry.space_group_name_H-M   'P 1'
#
loop_
_entity.id
_entity.type
_entity.pdbx_description
1 polymer ?
#
loop_
_entity_poly.entity_id
_entity_poly.type
_entity_poly.pdbx_seq_one_letter_code
_entity_poly.pdbx_strand_id
1 'polypeptide(L)'
;MPRRNRAVLPQARPGLNRFKYEIANQVGVDFNQYGGYLGHLPSAVNGRIGGQMVRNMIAAAEQALVQQAMSGVKAGFTQALQGALPSVPTNFTNETNVLSPAQQNVPTQTQ
;
A
#
# COMPACT_ATOMS: atom_id res chain seq x y z
N MET A 1 8.51 -28.34 7.19
CA MET A 1 8.20 -27.11 6.41
C MET A 1 6.71 -26.86 6.45
N PRO A 2 6.23 -25.62 6.67
CA PRO A 2 4.81 -25.33 6.67
C PRO A 2 4.23 -25.66 5.29
N ARG A 3 3.28 -26.59 5.24
CA ARG A 3 2.74 -27.18 3.99
C ARG A 3 1.85 -26.24 3.17
N ARG A 4 1.63 -24.99 3.60
CA ARG A 4 0.77 -24.02 2.91
C ARG A 4 1.41 -22.64 2.95
N ASN A 5 1.98 -22.22 1.83
CA ASN A 5 2.31 -20.82 1.59
C ASN A 5 0.99 -20.04 1.47
N ARG A 6 0.67 -19.21 2.46
CA ARG A 6 -0.51 -18.33 2.45
C ARG A 6 -0.08 -16.94 2.03
N ALA A 7 -0.83 -16.35 1.11
CA ALA A 7 -0.64 -14.95 0.75
C ALA A 7 -0.92 -14.07 1.97
N VAL A 8 -0.02 -13.12 2.23
CA VAL A 8 -0.14 -12.14 3.34
C VAL A 8 -1.40 -11.29 3.16
N LEU A 9 -1.70 -10.87 1.93
CA LEU A 9 -2.87 -10.08 1.57
C LEU A 9 -3.65 -10.78 0.45
N PRO A 10 -4.60 -11.69 0.78
CA PRO A 10 -5.37 -12.43 -0.23
C PRO A 10 -6.12 -11.51 -1.21
N GLN A 11 -6.56 -10.35 -0.76
CA GLN A 11 -7.27 -9.34 -1.55
C GLN A 11 -6.42 -8.72 -2.66
N ALA A 12 -5.09 -8.77 -2.56
CA ALA A 12 -4.19 -8.22 -3.58
C ALA A 12 -4.03 -9.15 -4.79
N ARG A 13 -4.46 -10.42 -4.69
CA ARG A 13 -4.35 -11.43 -5.76
C ARG A 13 -4.83 -10.98 -7.14
N PRO A 14 -6.06 -10.42 -7.30
CA PRO A 14 -6.51 -9.95 -8.61
C PRO A 14 -5.65 -8.83 -9.17
N GLY A 15 -5.19 -7.88 -8.33
CA GLY A 15 -4.30 -6.80 -8.75
C GLY A 15 -2.93 -7.32 -9.21
N LEU A 16 -2.33 -8.21 -8.41
CA LEU A 16 -1.05 -8.85 -8.75
C LEU A 16 -1.14 -9.70 -10.02
N ASN A 17 -2.27 -10.35 -10.28
CA ASN A 17 -2.49 -11.09 -11.52
C ASN A 17 -2.49 -10.17 -12.74
N ARG A 18 -3.20 -9.03 -12.68
CA ARG A 18 -3.20 -8.03 -13.77
C ARG A 18 -1.79 -7.50 -14.02
N PHE A 19 -1.12 -7.12 -12.93
CA PHE A 19 0.22 -6.59 -13.00
C PHE A 19 1.23 -7.60 -13.58
N LYS A 20 1.09 -8.89 -13.26
CA LYS A 20 1.87 -9.96 -13.89
C LYS A 20 1.73 -9.94 -15.41
N TYR A 21 0.51 -9.80 -15.93
CA TYR A 21 0.25 -9.76 -17.37
C TYR A 21 0.85 -8.50 -18.01
N GLU A 22 0.76 -7.35 -17.35
CA GLU A 22 1.36 -6.11 -17.83
C GLU A 22 2.89 -6.21 -17.94
N ILE A 23 3.54 -6.72 -16.89
CA ILE A 23 5.00 -6.92 -16.87
C ILE A 23 5.42 -7.97 -17.89
N ALA A 24 4.64 -9.03 -18.04
CA ALA A 24 4.92 -10.04 -19.05
C ALA A 24 4.94 -9.47 -20.47
N ASN A 25 3.94 -8.65 -20.80
CA ASN A 25 3.87 -7.95 -22.07
C ASN A 25 5.09 -7.04 -22.29
N GLN A 26 5.56 -6.34 -21.24
CA GLN A 26 6.76 -5.50 -21.31
C GLN A 26 8.05 -6.31 -21.56
N VAL A 27 8.13 -7.53 -21.03
CA VAL A 27 9.27 -8.43 -21.19
C VAL A 27 9.17 -9.23 -22.51
N GLY A 28 8.11 -9.02 -23.30
CA GLY A 28 7.89 -9.71 -24.58
C GLY A 28 7.37 -11.14 -24.43
N VAL A 29 6.78 -11.47 -23.28
CA VAL A 29 6.19 -12.78 -23.00
C VAL A 29 4.68 -12.65 -23.05
N ASP A 30 4.06 -13.23 -24.05
CA ASP A 30 2.61 -13.24 -24.18
C ASP A 30 2.01 -14.44 -23.44
N PHE A 31 1.29 -14.16 -22.36
CA PHE A 31 0.67 -15.18 -21.52
C PHE A 31 -0.56 -15.83 -22.19
N ASN A 32 -1.16 -15.18 -23.19
CA ASN A 32 -2.35 -15.68 -23.85
C ASN A 32 -2.04 -16.79 -24.84
N GLN A 33 -0.80 -16.84 -25.35
CA GLN A 33 -0.39 -17.81 -26.37
C GLN A 33 -0.40 -19.26 -25.86
N TYR A 34 -0.43 -19.49 -24.53
CA TYR A 34 -0.25 -20.83 -23.94
C TYR A 34 -1.31 -21.18 -22.89
N GLY A 35 -2.50 -20.58 -22.97
CA GLY A 35 -3.59 -20.87 -22.02
C GLY A 35 -3.25 -20.51 -20.57
N GLY A 36 -2.34 -19.55 -20.36
CA GLY A 36 -1.90 -19.13 -19.03
C GLY A 36 -0.88 -20.05 -18.35
N TYR A 37 -0.39 -21.11 -19.01
CA TYR A 37 0.64 -22.00 -18.48
C TYR A 37 2.04 -21.61 -18.97
N LEU A 38 2.89 -21.12 -18.06
CA LEU A 38 4.27 -20.70 -18.37
C LEU A 38 5.33 -21.79 -18.16
N GLY A 39 4.93 -23.03 -17.89
CA GLY A 39 5.88 -24.09 -17.54
C GLY A 39 6.79 -24.53 -18.69
N HIS A 40 6.43 -24.20 -19.93
CA HIS A 40 7.26 -24.43 -21.11
C HIS A 40 8.33 -23.33 -21.32
N LEU A 41 8.18 -22.17 -20.65
CA LEU A 41 9.16 -21.09 -20.73
C LEU A 41 10.39 -21.40 -19.87
N PRO A 42 11.60 -20.99 -20.30
CA PRO A 42 12.79 -21.13 -19.47
C PRO A 42 12.59 -20.46 -18.10
N SER A 43 13.07 -21.12 -17.03
CA SER A 43 12.99 -20.58 -15.65
C SER A 43 13.59 -19.19 -15.52
N ALA A 44 14.60 -18.86 -16.34
CA ALA A 44 15.18 -17.53 -16.40
C ALA A 44 14.18 -16.45 -16.86
N VAL A 45 13.28 -16.76 -17.78
CA VAL A 45 12.26 -15.85 -18.28
C VAL A 45 11.18 -15.62 -17.22
N ASN A 46 10.67 -16.71 -16.63
CA ASN A 46 9.71 -16.64 -15.53
C ASN A 46 10.27 -15.87 -14.32
N GLY A 47 11.55 -16.09 -13.99
CA GLY A 47 12.27 -15.35 -12.96
C GLY A 47 12.40 -13.86 -13.27
N ARG A 48 12.68 -13.50 -14.53
CA ARG A 48 12.76 -12.08 -14.95
C ARG A 48 11.42 -11.36 -14.77
N ILE A 49 10.30 -11.99 -15.08
CA ILE A 49 8.96 -11.40 -14.88
C ILE A 49 8.71 -11.12 -13.39
N GLY A 50 8.92 -12.12 -12.53
CA GLY A 50 8.76 -11.96 -11.08
C GLY A 50 9.70 -10.90 -10.49
N GLY A 51 10.94 -10.84 -10.97
CA GLY A 51 11.91 -9.82 -10.58
C GLY A 51 11.50 -8.40 -10.99
N GLN A 52 11.01 -8.22 -12.22
CA GLN A 52 10.51 -6.92 -12.69
C GLN A 52 9.28 -6.46 -11.91
N MET A 53 8.37 -7.38 -11.60
CA MET A 53 7.21 -7.09 -10.73
C MET A 53 7.66 -6.51 -9.39
N VAL A 54 8.63 -7.14 -8.71
CA VAL A 54 9.14 -6.66 -7.41
C VAL A 54 9.85 -5.31 -7.53
N ARG A 55 10.72 -5.12 -8.53
CA ARG A 55 11.41 -3.83 -8.71
C ARG A 55 10.44 -2.68 -8.92
N ASN A 56 9.43 -2.88 -9.75
CA ASN A 56 8.43 -1.85 -10.03
C ASN A 56 7.55 -1.55 -8.81
N MET A 57 7.20 -2.55 -8.00
CA MET A 57 6.50 -2.32 -6.73
C MET A 57 7.34 -1.52 -5.74
N ILE A 58 8.64 -1.82 -5.63
CA ILE A 58 9.56 -1.08 -4.75
C ILE A 58 9.69 0.37 -5.24
N ALA A 59 9.90 0.58 -6.54
CA ALA A 59 9.99 1.91 -7.12
C ALA A 59 8.71 2.74 -6.85
N ALA A 60 7.53 2.13 -7.00
CA ALA A 60 6.26 2.79 -6.69
C ALA A 60 6.12 3.11 -5.19
N ALA A 61 6.56 2.21 -4.31
CA ALA A 61 6.55 2.43 -2.87
C ALA A 61 7.51 3.56 -2.44
N GLU A 62 8.71 3.61 -3.02
CA GLU A 62 9.67 4.70 -2.81
C GLU A 62 9.09 6.04 -3.24
N GLN A 63 8.45 6.10 -4.41
CA GLN A 63 7.76 7.30 -4.90
C GLN A 63 6.62 7.73 -3.97
N ALA A 64 5.80 6.79 -3.51
CA ALA A 64 4.71 7.07 -2.59
C ALA A 64 5.22 7.61 -1.24
N LEU A 65 6.30 7.03 -0.71
CA LEU A 65 6.95 7.49 0.53
C LEU A 65 7.47 8.91 0.38
N VAL A 66 8.16 9.22 -0.72
CA VAL A 66 8.64 10.58 -1.03
C VAL A 66 7.45 11.55 -1.13
N GLN A 67 6.38 11.16 -1.81
CA GLN A 67 5.18 12.00 -1.95
C GLN A 67 4.50 12.29 -0.59
N GLN A 68 4.44 11.29 0.29
CA GLN A 68 3.92 11.45 1.65
C GLN A 68 4.83 12.38 2.47
N ALA A 69 6.15 12.19 2.41
CA ALA A 69 7.11 13.07 3.09
C ALA A 69 6.99 14.52 2.61
N MET A 70 6.91 14.75 1.30
CA MET A 70 6.75 16.08 0.72
C MET A 70 5.45 16.76 1.14
N SER A 71 4.37 15.99 1.28
CA SER A 71 3.07 16.51 1.74
C SER A 71 3.14 16.99 3.19
N GLY A 72 3.81 16.24 4.06
CA GLY A 72 4.06 16.62 5.46
C GLY A 72 4.97 17.84 5.59
N VAL A 73 6.05 17.91 4.81
CA VAL A 73 6.97 19.05 4.79
C VAL A 73 6.28 20.32 4.29
N LYS A 74 5.48 20.24 3.22
CA LYS A 74 4.72 21.38 2.70
C LYS A 74 3.73 21.93 3.73
N ALA A 75 3.00 21.05 4.42
CA ALA A 75 2.05 21.46 5.45
C ALA A 75 2.75 22.18 6.63
N GLY A 76 3.87 21.64 7.10
CA GLY A 76 4.66 22.27 8.16
C GLY A 76 5.27 23.60 7.73
N PHE A 77 5.72 23.70 6.48
CA PHE A 77 6.34 24.92 5.96
C PHE A 77 5.32 26.06 5.76
N THR A 78 4.15 25.78 5.17
CA THR A 78 3.10 26.82 5.01
C THR A 78 2.58 27.30 6.36
N GLN A 79 2.50 26.41 7.34
CA GLN A 79 2.14 26.77 8.71
C GLN A 79 3.18 27.68 9.37
N ALA A 80 4.48 27.39 9.17
CA ALA A 80 5.57 28.22 9.67
C ALA A 80 5.60 29.62 9.02
N LEU A 81 5.29 29.72 7.73
CA LEU A 81 5.25 30.99 7.01
C LEU A 81 4.09 31.89 7.45
N GLN A 82 2.99 31.31 7.94
CA GLN A 82 1.80 32.05 8.36
C GLN A 82 1.88 32.59 9.80
N GLY A 83 3.02 32.44 10.48
CA GLY A 83 3.31 33.09 11.76
C GLY A 83 2.60 32.50 12.98
N ALA A 84 1.97 31.33 12.85
CA ALA A 84 1.47 30.57 13.99
C ALA A 84 2.61 29.75 14.62
N LEU A 85 2.81 29.87 15.94
CA LEU A 85 3.72 29.03 16.72
C LEU A 85 3.61 27.56 16.28
N PRO A 86 4.72 26.80 16.26
CA PRO A 86 4.73 25.44 15.73
C PRO A 86 3.79 24.54 16.55
N SER A 87 2.57 24.34 16.07
CA SER A 87 1.74 23.22 16.49
C SER A 87 2.40 21.96 15.92
N VAL A 88 3.05 21.18 16.79
CA VAL A 88 3.71 19.91 16.45
C VAL A 88 2.75 19.09 15.57
N PRO A 89 3.14 18.72 14.34
CA PRO A 89 2.29 17.91 13.48
C PRO A 89 2.10 16.53 14.12
N THR A 90 0.91 16.27 14.64
CA THR A 90 0.49 14.97 15.20
C THR A 90 0.27 13.90 14.14
N ASN A 91 0.71 14.12 12.89
CA ASN A 91 0.52 13.19 11.77
C ASN A 91 1.25 11.85 11.89
N PHE A 92 1.91 11.56 13.00
CA PHE A 92 2.54 10.26 13.27
C PHE A 92 1.69 9.32 14.11
N THR A 93 0.60 9.79 14.71
CA THR A 93 -0.32 8.90 15.40
C THR A 93 -1.56 8.70 14.55
N ASN A 94 -1.61 7.55 13.88
CA ASN A 94 -2.88 6.92 13.60
C ASN A 94 -3.49 6.55 14.96
N GLU A 95 -4.01 7.53 15.69
CA GLU A 95 -4.88 7.34 16.84
C GLU A 95 -6.14 6.69 16.27
N THR A 96 -6.12 5.36 16.21
CA THR A 96 -7.31 4.55 16.33
C THR A 96 -8.28 5.26 17.25
N ASN A 97 -9.48 5.50 16.74
CA ASN A 97 -10.69 5.86 17.46
C ASN A 97 -10.81 5.12 18.82
N VAL A 98 -10.18 5.65 19.87
CA VAL A 98 -10.39 5.25 21.25
C VAL A 98 -10.64 6.51 22.09
N LEU A 99 -11.90 6.63 22.49
CA LEU A 99 -12.48 7.54 23.47
C LEU A 99 -12.70 9.01 23.04
N SER A 100 -13.93 9.32 22.64
CA SER A 100 -14.91 10.01 23.51
C SER A 100 -16.26 10.19 22.82
N PRO A 101 -17.37 9.85 23.48
CA PRO A 101 -18.41 10.85 23.69
C PRO A 101 -18.42 11.23 25.17
N ALA A 102 -18.15 12.51 25.42
CA ALA A 102 -18.33 13.14 26.70
C ALA A 102 -19.83 13.13 27.10
N GLN A 103 -20.06 13.24 28.41
CA GLN A 103 -21.27 13.81 29.02
C GLN A 103 -22.50 12.90 29.18
N GLN A 104 -22.42 12.10 30.24
CA GLN A 104 -23.28 12.24 31.42
C GLN A 104 -24.50 13.18 31.26
N ASN A 105 -25.68 12.59 31.11
CA ASN A 105 -26.93 13.22 31.54
C ASN A 105 -27.76 12.17 32.29
N VAL A 106 -27.79 12.30 33.61
CA VAL A 106 -28.57 11.46 34.52
C VAL A 106 -29.95 12.10 34.66
N PRO A 107 -31.04 11.37 34.41
CA PRO A 107 -32.27 11.62 35.15
C PRO A 107 -32.61 10.40 36.01
N THR A 108 -32.32 10.55 37.30
CA THR A 108 -33.05 9.85 38.35
C THR A 108 -34.49 10.35 38.30
N GLN A 109 -35.46 9.48 38.05
CA GLN A 109 -36.76 9.58 38.70
C GLN A 109 -37.52 8.26 38.60
N THR A 110 -37.54 7.59 39.75
CA THR A 110 -38.63 6.77 40.25
C THR A 110 -39.97 7.47 40.03
N GLN A 111 -40.91 6.78 39.38
CA GLN A 111 -42.28 6.54 39.85
C GLN A 111 -42.85 5.34 39.11
#